data_AF-Q3S337-F1
#
_entry.id   AF-Q3S337-F1
#
_cell.length_a   1.000
_cell.length_b   1.000
_cell.length_c   1.000
_cell.angle_alpha   90.00
_cell.angle_beta   90.00
_cell.angle_gamma   90.00
#
_symmetry.space_group_name_H-M   'P 1'
#
loop_
_entity.id
_entity.type
_entity.pdbx_description
1 polymer ?
#
loop_
_entity_poly.entity_id
_entity_poly.type
_entity_poly.pdbx_seq_one_letter_code
_entity_poly.pdbx_strand_id
1 'polypeptide(L)'
;GQVSHESAFGTVFGMEYETNDFGSNLIDKDVPCAVCRVNHASTVLMIPGKSHCLSGWKTEYSGNLMSGHHGHPGASQYLCVDNSPDILEGGARNDNGYILYAVKAYCGSLKCPPYVQDTLFKCVVCSK
;
A
#
# COMPACT_ATOMS: atom_id res chain seq x y z
N GLY A 1 47.71 10.44 -8.60
CA GLY A 1 46.61 9.60 -8.10
C GLY A 1 45.33 10.21 -8.58
N GLN A 2 44.58 9.50 -9.41
CA GLN A 2 43.34 9.99 -10.01
C GLN A 2 42.21 9.73 -9.01
N VAL A 3 41.59 10.80 -8.50
CA VAL A 3 40.40 10.69 -7.65
C VAL A 3 39.22 10.40 -8.58
N SER A 4 38.72 9.16 -8.56
CA SER A 4 37.48 8.80 -9.24
C SER A 4 36.30 9.37 -8.47
N HIS A 5 35.65 10.39 -9.02
CA HIS A 5 34.32 10.79 -8.56
C HIS A 5 33.30 9.79 -9.10
N GLU A 6 32.92 8.78 -8.32
CA GLU A 6 31.71 8.03 -8.59
C GLU A 6 30.53 8.98 -8.49
N SER A 7 29.82 9.18 -9.60
CA SER A 7 28.57 9.93 -9.60
C SER A 7 27.54 9.08 -8.87
N ALA A 8 26.94 9.61 -7.80
CA ALA A 8 25.79 8.98 -7.16
C ALA A 8 24.57 9.12 -8.09
N PHE A 9 23.89 8.01 -8.36
CA PHE A 9 22.64 8.00 -9.13
C PHE A 9 21.45 7.71 -8.20
N GLY A 10 20.29 8.29 -8.52
CA GLY A 10 19.02 7.89 -7.93
C GLY A 10 18.39 6.75 -8.72
N THR A 11 17.73 5.82 -8.04
CA THR A 11 17.06 4.67 -8.68
C THR A 11 15.57 4.66 -8.29
N VAL A 12 14.73 4.23 -9.23
CA VAL A 12 13.31 3.93 -9.00
C VAL A 12 13.10 2.46 -9.30
N PHE A 13 12.48 1.75 -8.36
CA PHE A 13 12.11 0.34 -8.51
C PHE A 13 10.59 0.19 -8.63
N GLY A 14 10.14 -0.86 -9.30
CA GLY A 14 8.76 -1.31 -9.23
C GLY A 14 8.40 -1.80 -7.83
N MET A 15 7.11 -2.05 -7.60
CA MET A 15 6.61 -2.56 -6.33
C MET A 15 6.16 -4.02 -6.45
N GLU A 16 6.34 -4.80 -5.41
CA GLU A 16 5.87 -6.19 -5.29
C GLU A 16 4.99 -6.32 -4.05
N TYR A 17 3.92 -7.11 -4.15
CA TYR A 17 3.16 -7.53 -2.98
C TYR A 17 3.90 -8.65 -2.24
N GLU A 18 3.85 -8.63 -0.91
CA GLU A 18 4.40 -9.67 -0.05
C GLU A 18 3.38 -10.04 1.02
N THR A 19 2.27 -10.62 0.58
CA THR A 19 1.16 -10.99 1.46
C THR A 19 0.28 -12.10 0.90
N ASN A 20 -0.29 -12.89 1.81
CA ASN A 20 -1.37 -13.86 1.55
C ASN A 20 -2.68 -13.48 2.25
N ASP A 21 -2.73 -12.29 2.86
CA ASP A 21 -3.77 -11.91 3.81
C ASP A 21 -5.07 -11.40 3.12
N PHE A 22 -5.06 -11.27 1.79
CA PHE A 22 -6.16 -10.69 1.01
C PHE A 22 -6.94 -11.72 0.18
N GLY A 23 -7.00 -12.98 0.66
CA GLY A 23 -7.78 -14.04 0.01
C GLY A 23 -7.16 -14.60 -1.28
N SER A 24 -5.97 -14.14 -1.64
CA SER A 24 -5.15 -14.65 -2.73
C SER A 24 -3.67 -14.65 -2.32
N ASN A 25 -2.88 -15.51 -2.95
CA ASN A 25 -1.42 -15.48 -2.79
C ASN A 25 -0.85 -14.41 -3.71
N LEU A 26 -0.39 -13.31 -3.12
CA LEU A 26 0.19 -12.18 -3.83
C LEU A 26 1.71 -12.10 -3.64
N ILE A 27 2.35 -13.08 -3.01
CA ILE A 27 3.81 -13.10 -2.85
C ILE A 27 4.50 -12.98 -4.21
N ASP A 28 5.54 -12.15 -4.27
CA ASP A 28 6.35 -11.85 -5.46
C ASP A 28 5.54 -11.32 -6.65
N LYS A 29 4.31 -10.82 -6.44
CA LYS A 29 3.48 -10.28 -7.53
C LYS A 29 3.73 -8.79 -7.72
N ASP A 30 4.05 -8.40 -8.94
CA ASP A 30 4.22 -7.00 -9.29
C ASP A 30 2.92 -6.22 -9.15
N VAL A 31 3.03 -5.03 -8.54
CA VAL A 31 1.93 -4.11 -8.26
C VAL A 31 1.71 -3.21 -9.47
N PRO A 32 0.56 -3.28 -10.16
CA PRO A 32 0.22 -2.33 -11.21
C PRO A 32 -0.12 -0.96 -10.62
N CYS A 33 -0.04 0.08 -11.45
CA CYS A 33 -0.54 1.40 -11.10
C CYS A 33 -1.41 1.95 -12.23
N ALA A 34 -2.40 2.76 -11.88
CA ALA A 34 -3.28 3.45 -12.81
C ALA A 34 -3.50 4.89 -12.37
N VAL A 35 -3.66 5.80 -13.33
CA VAL A 35 -4.03 7.19 -13.07
C VAL A 35 -5.45 7.41 -13.58
N CYS A 36 -6.36 7.73 -12.65
CA CYS A 36 -7.77 7.89 -12.95
C CYS A 36 -8.20 9.35 -12.80
N ARG A 37 -9.16 9.78 -13.64
CA ARG A 37 -9.83 11.07 -13.50
C ARG A 37 -11.23 10.85 -12.91
N VAL A 38 -11.52 11.48 -11.78
CA VAL A 38 -12.87 11.52 -11.21
C VAL A 38 -13.56 12.82 -11.63
N ASN A 39 -14.64 12.72 -12.40
CA ASN A 39 -15.39 13.90 -12.83
C ASN A 39 -16.22 14.47 -11.68
N HIS A 40 -16.37 15.80 -11.67
CA HIS A 40 -17.14 16.56 -10.66
C HIS A 40 -16.66 16.43 -9.21
N ALA A 41 -15.50 15.81 -8.98
CA ALA A 41 -14.83 15.84 -7.69
C ALA A 41 -13.77 16.95 -7.66
N SER A 42 -13.74 17.69 -6.56
CA SER A 42 -12.73 18.68 -6.19
C SER A 42 -11.61 18.09 -5.33
N THR A 43 -11.91 17.02 -4.57
CA THR A 43 -10.98 16.46 -3.56
C THR A 43 -11.04 14.93 -3.55
N VAL A 44 -9.89 14.29 -3.33
CA VAL A 44 -9.76 12.86 -3.05
C VAL A 44 -9.09 12.67 -1.69
N LEU A 45 -9.63 11.75 -0.87
CA LEU A 45 -9.14 11.45 0.47
C LEU A 45 -9.11 9.94 0.72
N MET A 46 -7.97 9.43 1.19
CA MET A 46 -7.88 8.09 1.77
C MET A 46 -8.14 8.18 3.28
N ILE A 47 -9.02 7.33 3.81
CA ILE A 47 -9.31 7.25 5.24
C ILE A 47 -8.85 5.88 5.78
N PRO A 48 -7.76 5.83 6.58
CA PRO A 48 -7.28 4.59 7.18
C PRO A 48 -8.22 4.11 8.29
N GLY A 49 -8.34 2.79 8.46
CA GLY A 49 -9.16 2.16 9.50
C GLY A 49 -10.67 2.22 9.24
N LYS A 50 -11.12 2.64 8.05
CA LYS A 50 -12.55 2.66 7.66
C LYS A 50 -12.78 1.88 6.38
N SER A 51 -13.96 1.28 6.25
CA SER A 51 -14.42 0.62 5.01
C SER A 51 -15.41 1.48 4.21
N HIS A 52 -15.88 2.60 4.78
CA HIS A 52 -16.88 3.48 4.17
C HIS A 52 -16.53 4.95 4.38
N CYS A 53 -16.85 5.76 3.37
CA CYS A 53 -16.63 7.20 3.39
C CYS A 53 -17.54 7.92 4.40
N LEU A 54 -17.14 9.14 4.76
CA LEU A 54 -17.98 10.03 5.57
C LEU A 54 -19.25 10.42 4.80
N SER A 55 -20.31 10.79 5.52
CA SER A 55 -21.56 11.23 4.89
C SER A 55 -21.32 12.37 3.90
N GLY A 56 -21.94 12.29 2.72
CA GLY A 56 -21.79 13.26 1.64
C GLY A 56 -20.51 13.14 0.81
N TRP A 57 -19.68 12.13 1.05
CA TRP A 57 -18.56 11.76 0.18
C TRP A 57 -18.94 10.53 -0.65
N LYS A 58 -18.43 10.47 -1.88
CA LYS A 58 -18.58 9.30 -2.75
C LYS A 58 -17.44 8.32 -2.47
N THR A 59 -17.77 7.04 -2.30
CA THR A 59 -16.77 5.98 -2.27
C THR A 59 -16.27 5.69 -3.68
N GLU A 60 -14.97 5.79 -3.90
CA GLU A 60 -14.34 5.33 -5.14
C GLU A 60 -13.95 3.86 -5.03
N TYR A 61 -13.30 3.46 -3.93
CA TYR A 61 -13.07 2.06 -3.60
C TYR A 61 -12.76 1.85 -2.11
N SER A 62 -12.79 0.59 -1.67
CA SER A 62 -12.44 0.17 -0.31
C SER A 62 -11.47 -1.00 -0.36
N GLY A 63 -10.63 -1.12 0.67
CA GLY A 63 -9.48 -1.99 0.60
C GLY A 63 -8.83 -2.26 1.94
N ASN A 64 -7.57 -2.68 1.87
CA ASN A 64 -6.70 -2.92 3.02
C ASN A 64 -5.50 -1.96 2.96
N LEU A 65 -5.04 -1.54 4.14
CA LEU A 65 -3.81 -0.78 4.23
C LEU A 65 -2.61 -1.69 3.97
N MET A 66 -1.71 -1.19 3.14
CA MET A 66 -0.39 -1.77 2.91
C MET A 66 0.69 -0.71 3.14
N SER A 67 1.88 -1.14 3.49
CA SER A 67 3.06 -0.29 3.59
C SER A 67 4.33 -1.09 3.36
N GLY A 68 5.45 -0.41 3.18
CA GLY A 68 6.77 -1.05 3.29
C GLY A 68 7.00 -1.62 4.70
N HIS A 69 7.90 -2.59 4.81
CA HIS A 69 8.32 -3.15 6.08
C HIS A 69 9.10 -2.12 6.90
N HIS A 70 8.82 -2.03 8.20
CA HIS A 70 9.43 -1.05 9.11
C HIS A 70 10.97 -1.18 9.22
N GLY A 71 11.53 -2.35 8.90
CA GLY A 71 12.98 -2.58 8.87
C GLY A 71 13.66 -2.30 7.52
N HIS A 72 12.90 -2.03 6.46
CA HIS A 72 13.49 -1.76 5.14
C HIS A 72 13.91 -0.28 5.04
N PRO A 73 15.11 0.00 4.51
CA PRO A 73 15.53 1.37 4.27
C PRO A 73 14.66 2.01 3.17
N GLY A 74 14.08 3.16 3.46
CA GLY A 74 13.27 3.91 2.49
C GLY A 74 12.09 4.64 3.13
N ALA A 75 11.57 5.63 2.43
CA ALA A 75 10.30 6.25 2.82
C ALA A 75 9.17 5.26 2.52
N SER A 76 8.35 4.97 3.53
CA SER A 76 7.16 4.13 3.39
C SER A 76 5.92 4.94 3.70
N GLN A 77 4.94 4.88 2.81
CA GLN A 77 3.62 5.45 3.00
C GLN A 77 2.59 4.34 3.17
N TYR A 78 1.52 4.64 3.91
CA TYR A 78 0.35 3.77 3.97
C TYR A 78 -0.48 3.97 2.71
N LEU A 79 -0.57 2.92 1.91
CA LEU A 79 -1.38 2.86 0.70
C LEU A 79 -2.67 2.10 0.98
N CYS A 80 -3.77 2.55 0.36
CA CYS A 80 -5.00 1.80 0.33
C CYS A 80 -5.04 0.95 -0.94
N VAL A 81 -4.85 -0.36 -0.80
CA VAL A 81 -4.92 -1.32 -1.90
C VAL A 81 -6.31 -1.93 -1.92
N ASP A 82 -6.93 -2.01 -3.10
CA ASP A 82 -8.29 -2.51 -3.27
C ASP A 82 -8.49 -3.90 -2.64
N ASN A 83 -9.73 -4.24 -2.24
CA ASN A 83 -10.03 -5.57 -1.71
C ASN A 83 -9.82 -6.70 -2.73
N SER A 84 -9.78 -6.38 -4.02
CA SER A 84 -9.39 -7.25 -5.13
C SER A 84 -8.16 -6.66 -5.82
N PRO A 85 -6.94 -6.89 -5.28
CA PRO A 85 -5.73 -6.34 -5.86
C PRO A 85 -5.50 -6.88 -7.28
N ASP A 86 -5.20 -5.97 -8.21
CA ASP A 86 -4.71 -6.32 -9.53
C ASP A 86 -3.22 -6.71 -9.48
N ILE A 87 -2.79 -7.54 -10.43
CA ILE A 87 -1.39 -7.96 -10.63
C ILE A 87 -0.96 -7.68 -12.07
N LEU A 88 0.34 -7.48 -12.31
CA LEU A 88 0.88 -7.43 -13.68
C LEU A 88 1.13 -8.84 -14.21
N GLU A 89 0.62 -9.13 -15.41
CA GLU A 89 0.89 -10.38 -16.13
C GLU A 89 2.40 -10.54 -16.38
N GLY A 90 2.96 -11.68 -15.99
CA GLY A 90 4.40 -11.96 -16.09
C GLY A 90 5.26 -11.38 -14.95
N GLY A 91 4.69 -10.57 -14.05
CA GLY A 91 5.35 -10.00 -12.87
C GLY A 91 5.18 -10.89 -11.64
N ALA A 92 5.93 -11.99 -11.61
CA ALA A 92 5.86 -13.00 -10.54
C ALA A 92 7.25 -13.45 -10.07
N ARG A 93 8.24 -12.59 -10.26
CA ARG A 93 9.63 -12.85 -9.88
C ARG A 93 9.89 -12.22 -8.54
N ASN A 94 10.83 -12.80 -7.80
CA ASN A 94 11.31 -12.24 -6.54
C ASN A 94 12.45 -11.25 -6.85
N ASP A 95 12.13 -10.11 -7.45
CA ASP A 95 13.11 -9.11 -7.85
C ASP A 95 13.43 -8.14 -6.68
N ASN A 96 12.63 -8.15 -5.61
CA ASN A 96 12.78 -7.36 -4.38
C ASN A 96 12.97 -5.87 -4.67
N GLY A 97 12.07 -5.30 -5.47
CA GLY A 97 12.02 -3.87 -5.72
C GLY A 97 11.60 -3.10 -4.46
N TYR A 98 10.40 -2.55 -4.47
CA TYR A 98 9.77 -1.99 -3.27
C TYR A 98 8.64 -2.90 -2.80
N ILE A 99 8.74 -3.41 -1.58
CA ILE A 99 7.87 -4.49 -1.13
C ILE A 99 6.71 -3.95 -0.28
N LEU A 100 5.47 -4.29 -0.65
CA LEU A 100 4.26 -3.96 0.08
C LEU A 100 3.80 -5.12 0.97
N TYR A 101 3.74 -4.84 2.27
CA TYR A 101 3.24 -5.75 3.29
C TYR A 101 1.85 -5.29 3.77
N ALA A 102 1.01 -6.25 4.11
CA ALA A 102 -0.27 -5.97 4.74
C ALA A 102 -0.06 -5.35 6.14
N VAL A 103 -0.86 -4.34 6.47
CA VAL A 103 -0.75 -3.62 7.74
C VAL A 103 -1.69 -4.25 8.76
N LYS A 104 -1.10 -4.77 9.84
CA LYS A 104 -1.81 -5.41 10.96
C LYS A 104 -1.64 -4.60 12.25
N ALA A 105 -2.62 -4.69 13.14
CA ALA A 105 -2.52 -4.17 14.49
C ALA A 105 -1.55 -5.01 15.32
N TYR A 106 -0.58 -4.36 15.95
CA TYR A 106 0.36 -5.00 16.86
C TYR A 106 0.25 -4.36 18.24
N CYS A 107 -0.28 -5.12 19.21
CA CYS A 107 -0.50 -4.65 20.57
C CYS A 107 0.82 -4.34 21.29
N GLY A 108 0.78 -3.36 22.19
CA GLY A 108 1.94 -2.86 22.91
C GLY A 108 1.81 -1.35 23.05
N SER A 109 2.56 -0.60 22.23
CA SER A 109 2.33 0.84 22.10
C SER A 109 0.96 1.17 21.50
N LEU A 110 0.42 0.26 20.68
CA LEU A 110 -0.97 0.28 20.26
C LEU A 110 -1.84 -0.33 21.37
N LYS A 111 -2.80 0.44 21.89
CA LYS A 111 -3.69 -0.01 22.96
C LYS A 111 -4.70 -1.05 22.46
N CYS A 112 -4.71 -2.22 23.10
CA CYS A 112 -5.69 -3.27 22.87
C CYS A 112 -6.48 -3.47 24.18
N PRO A 113 -7.81 -3.25 24.22
CA PRO A 113 -8.73 -2.75 23.17
C PRO A 113 -8.62 -1.23 22.89
N PRO A 114 -9.16 -0.71 21.75
CA PRO A 114 -10.10 -1.35 20.82
C PRO A 114 -9.46 -2.13 19.68
N TYR A 115 -8.14 -2.04 19.49
CA TYR A 115 -7.46 -2.83 18.48
C TYR A 115 -7.35 -4.30 18.91
N VAL A 116 -7.32 -5.19 17.93
CA VAL A 116 -7.16 -6.63 18.13
C VAL A 116 -5.87 -7.05 17.46
N GLN A 117 -5.02 -7.76 18.19
CA GLN A 117 -3.73 -8.28 17.69
C GLN A 117 -3.91 -8.97 16.33
N ASP A 118 -2.96 -8.73 15.43
CA ASP A 118 -2.85 -9.32 14.09
C ASP A 118 -4.04 -9.06 13.15
N THR A 119 -4.94 -8.14 13.51
CA THR A 119 -6.07 -7.75 12.65
C THR A 119 -5.62 -6.76 11.58
N LEU A 120 -5.99 -7.01 10.33
CA LEU A 120 -5.71 -6.15 9.18
C LEU A 120 -6.46 -4.82 9.29
N PHE A 121 -5.78 -3.73 8.94
CA PHE A 121 -6.42 -2.43 8.81
C PHE A 121 -7.11 -2.28 7.45
N LYS A 122 -8.40 -1.95 7.49
CA LYS A 122 -9.15 -1.52 6.30
C LYS A 122 -8.84 -0.08 5.92
N CYS A 123 -9.19 0.29 4.71
CA CYS A 123 -9.15 1.66 4.23
C CYS A 123 -10.23 1.90 3.17
N VAL A 124 -10.50 3.18 2.91
CA VAL A 124 -11.43 3.61 1.87
C VAL A 124 -10.88 4.85 1.19
N VAL A 125 -11.02 4.93 -0.14
CA VAL A 125 -10.73 6.12 -0.92
C VAL A 125 -12.04 6.77 -1.33
N CYS A 126 -12.13 8.06 -1.04
CA CYS A 126 -13.33 8.86 -1.15
C CYS A 126 -13.07 10.07 -2.05
N SER A 127 -14.11 10.51 -2.76
CA SER A 127 -14.10 11.74 -3.54
C SER A 127 -15.25 12.67 -3.16
N LYS A 128 -15.06 13.98 -3.40
CA LYS A 128 -16.08 15.01 -3.18
C LYS A 128 -15.98 16.13 -4.18
#